data_AF-A0AAW3C0R7-F1
#
_entry.id   AF-A0AAW3C0R7-F1
#
_cell.length_a   1.000
_cell.length_b   1.000
_cell.length_c   1.000
_cell.angle_alpha   90.00
_cell.angle_beta   90.00
_cell.angle_gamma   90.00
#
_symmetry.space_group_name_H-M   'P 1'
#
loop_
_entity.id
_entity.type
_entity.pdbx_description
1 polymer ?
#
loop_
_entity_poly.entity_id
_entity_poly.type
_entity_poly.pdbx_seq_one_letter_code
_entity_poly.pdbx_strand_id
1 'polypeptide(L)'
;MQTNALERIRALEADIERCIDSIVQQGLFADTIKNERHRILLDHFTLQQAGIVRYTAEKLLDVYLDEDDIVQAQNAPAGSPDNIAAAVKEFEAKIADIREYHHTYRDLPPVRDELAVPNPRLLDDVFTVQERYGACFDVDAHYNRYSAFMVYTKSLAEECASASAATKKGLAPLVPSSLLKWSSMWPGRLDFFSFTKALPQVLLHEVEAHRKVVGFALYKTFAAELLTYLEDFYRRTHPLKPAALERLMTEVESDAEKYWASLLESKAEVTSIAAAVSSEDEQTDVQDADGGRANDGEAGGTAGSSSKGRAVAPARIAVENKVACGLTIPPSLRHQVKKFSLWPLPLIERVVQGVEQASDTSHSAAASASMYPASLADVKMVCIMEAKAAALLQSLLYTTLETTNKTLLRDYSRTIEELENDREVAEQEFLNSLEEVRQNSADTMEGTVAHAAEYNLKLALADSKGSARGQLGKASALAPGVPAPTAPELLLEEEEEQLIGENGEPIPRWLAQLHQLDKMFRCDVCGGAIYKGPKVFREHFGAERHAEGLRRLGVTHHLKSYEGITSIRQVVEMRERLTDGEGSFRKRLRDNTDNEEIQDARGHVVTAKEYLRLQQRRR
;
A
#
# COMPACT_ATOMS: atom_id res chain seq x y z
N MET A 1 -42.50 37.48 -8.10
CA MET A 1 -43.73 36.68 -7.88
C MET A 1 -43.47 35.77 -6.69
N GLN A 2 -44.35 35.76 -5.68
CA GLN A 2 -44.29 34.72 -4.66
C GLN A 2 -44.55 33.38 -5.37
N THR A 3 -43.59 32.47 -5.30
CA THR A 3 -43.72 31.14 -5.91
C THR A 3 -44.76 30.36 -5.11
N ASN A 4 -45.83 29.95 -5.79
CA ASN A 4 -46.86 29.10 -5.23
C ASN A 4 -46.22 27.82 -4.66
N ALA A 5 -46.72 27.32 -3.53
CA ALA A 5 -46.22 26.09 -2.90
C ALA A 5 -46.13 24.93 -3.91
N LEU A 6 -47.13 24.79 -4.80
CA LEU A 6 -47.12 23.79 -5.87
C LEU A 6 -45.96 23.95 -6.87
N GLU A 7 -45.59 25.18 -7.21
CA GLU A 7 -44.47 25.44 -8.13
C GLU A 7 -43.13 25.20 -7.44
N ARG A 8 -43.04 25.46 -6.12
CA ARG A 8 -41.86 25.11 -5.32
C ARG A 8 -41.66 23.60 -5.25
N ILE A 9 -42.73 22.84 -5.02
CA ILE A 9 -42.71 21.38 -5.02
C ILE A 9 -42.27 20.85 -6.39
N ARG A 10 -42.92 21.30 -7.47
CA ARG A 10 -42.58 20.91 -8.84
C ARG A 10 -41.11 21.19 -9.18
N ALA A 11 -40.60 22.35 -8.79
CA ALA A 11 -39.21 22.74 -9.04
C ALA A 11 -38.22 21.85 -8.27
N LEU A 12 -38.48 21.59 -6.98
CA LEU A 12 -37.62 20.71 -6.16
C LEU A 12 -37.64 19.26 -6.65
N GLU A 13 -38.80 18.74 -7.07
CA GLU A 13 -38.91 17.40 -7.67
C GLU A 13 -38.16 17.33 -9.00
N ALA A 14 -38.29 18.35 -9.86
CA ALA A 14 -37.53 18.42 -11.11
C ALA A 14 -36.01 18.51 -10.88
N ASP A 15 -35.55 19.23 -9.86
CA ASP A 15 -34.14 19.30 -9.49
C ASP A 15 -33.60 17.93 -9.02
N ILE A 16 -34.42 17.17 -8.27
CA ILE A 16 -34.08 15.80 -7.84
C ILE A 16 -33.95 14.88 -9.07
N GLU A 17 -34.95 14.87 -9.94
CA GLU A 17 -34.94 14.05 -11.17
C GLU A 17 -33.74 14.39 -12.04
N ARG A 18 -33.41 15.69 -12.22
CA ARG A 18 -32.23 16.11 -12.98
C ARG A 18 -30.91 15.60 -12.40
N CYS A 19 -30.78 15.57 -11.06
CA CYS A 19 -29.60 15.02 -10.41
C CYS A 19 -29.53 13.49 -10.61
N ILE A 20 -30.66 12.80 -10.50
CA ILE A 20 -30.76 11.36 -10.75
C ILE A 20 -30.40 11.04 -12.20
N ASP A 21 -30.97 11.76 -13.16
CA ASP A 21 -30.66 11.65 -14.58
C ASP A 21 -29.18 11.85 -14.84
N SER A 22 -28.56 12.88 -14.23
CA SER A 22 -27.12 13.10 -14.35
C SER A 22 -26.29 11.92 -13.82
N ILE A 23 -26.72 11.27 -12.73
CA ILE A 23 -26.08 10.05 -12.21
C ILE A 23 -26.26 8.88 -13.19
N VAL A 24 -27.49 8.64 -13.65
CA VAL A 24 -27.81 7.51 -14.55
C VAL A 24 -27.08 7.67 -15.88
N GLN A 25 -27.00 8.88 -16.42
CA GLN A 25 -26.30 9.20 -17.66
C GLN A 25 -24.86 8.69 -17.64
N GLN A 26 -24.14 9.00 -16.56
CA GLN A 26 -22.76 8.57 -16.38
C GLN A 26 -22.67 7.07 -16.04
N GLY A 27 -23.65 6.55 -15.29
CA GLY A 27 -23.76 5.14 -14.95
C GLY A 27 -23.93 4.21 -16.15
N LEU A 28 -24.55 4.66 -17.25
CA LEU A 28 -24.70 3.87 -18.48
C LEU A 28 -23.35 3.48 -19.11
N PHE A 29 -22.29 4.24 -18.85
CA PHE A 29 -20.95 4.00 -19.36
C PHE A 29 -20.00 3.39 -18.32
N ALA A 30 -20.50 3.05 -17.12
CA ALA A 30 -19.65 2.52 -16.05
C ALA A 30 -18.89 1.24 -16.47
N ASP A 31 -19.53 0.37 -17.25
CA ASP A 31 -18.92 -0.89 -17.71
C ASP A 31 -17.91 -0.70 -18.86
N THR A 32 -17.97 0.43 -19.57
CA THR A 32 -17.09 0.72 -20.71
C THR A 32 -15.81 1.41 -20.27
N ILE A 33 -15.79 1.99 -19.06
CA ILE A 33 -14.66 2.74 -18.51
C ILE A 33 -13.60 1.77 -17.97
N LYS A 34 -12.45 1.75 -18.66
CA LYS A 34 -11.26 0.98 -18.24
C LYS A 34 -10.33 1.75 -17.30
N ASN A 35 -10.36 3.08 -17.35
CA ASN A 35 -9.46 3.92 -16.57
C ASN A 35 -9.95 4.07 -15.13
N GLU A 36 -9.14 3.62 -14.18
CA GLU A 36 -9.45 3.64 -12.76
C GLU A 36 -9.65 5.08 -12.21
N ARG A 37 -8.90 6.06 -12.73
CA ARG A 37 -9.07 7.48 -12.34
C ARG A 37 -10.44 8.00 -12.74
N HIS A 38 -10.94 7.60 -13.92
CA HIS A 38 -12.28 7.97 -14.39
C HIS A 38 -13.35 7.28 -13.54
N ARG A 39 -13.20 5.99 -13.23
CA ARG A 39 -14.10 5.28 -12.31
C ARG A 39 -14.22 6.00 -10.95
N ILE A 40 -13.10 6.38 -10.35
CA ILE A 40 -13.09 7.10 -9.07
C ILE A 40 -13.76 8.48 -9.19
N LEU A 41 -13.54 9.20 -10.30
CA LEU A 41 -14.23 10.48 -10.54
C LEU A 41 -15.76 10.30 -10.59
N LEU A 42 -16.24 9.26 -11.28
CA LEU A 42 -17.68 8.98 -11.35
C LEU A 42 -18.27 8.63 -10.00
N ASP A 43 -17.56 7.86 -9.19
CA ASP A 43 -18.00 7.53 -7.84
C ASP A 43 -18.14 8.80 -6.96
N HIS A 44 -17.17 9.70 -7.00
CA HIS A 44 -17.21 10.99 -6.27
C HIS A 44 -18.30 11.92 -6.81
N PHE A 45 -18.46 11.98 -8.13
CA PHE A 45 -19.54 12.73 -8.77
C PHE A 45 -20.91 12.21 -8.33
N THR A 46 -21.09 10.88 -8.29
CA THR A 46 -22.33 10.25 -7.83
C THR A 46 -22.63 10.62 -6.38
N LEU A 47 -21.62 10.63 -5.50
CA LEU A 47 -21.81 11.09 -4.12
C LEU A 47 -22.15 12.58 -4.02
N GLN A 48 -21.54 13.44 -4.85
CA GLN A 48 -21.86 14.85 -4.88
C GLN A 48 -23.31 15.07 -5.29
N GLN A 49 -23.77 14.41 -6.36
CA GLN A 49 -25.15 14.47 -6.83
C GLN A 49 -26.12 13.88 -5.80
N ALA A 50 -25.80 12.73 -5.19
CA ALA A 50 -26.61 12.14 -4.11
C ALA A 50 -26.69 13.06 -2.88
N GLY A 51 -25.63 13.80 -2.57
CA GLY A 51 -25.62 14.82 -1.53
C GLY A 51 -26.56 15.99 -1.82
N ILE A 52 -26.60 16.44 -3.09
CA ILE A 52 -27.55 17.46 -3.55
C ILE A 52 -28.98 16.94 -3.44
N VAL A 53 -29.24 15.71 -3.94
CA VAL A 53 -30.55 15.05 -3.86
C VAL A 53 -31.03 14.94 -2.41
N ARG A 54 -30.16 14.56 -1.48
CA ARG A 54 -30.52 14.49 -0.06
C ARG A 54 -30.95 15.85 0.48
N TYR A 55 -30.17 16.88 0.19
CA TYR A 55 -30.47 18.25 0.65
C TYR A 55 -31.74 18.83 0.02
N THR A 56 -31.99 18.60 -1.27
CA THR A 56 -33.22 19.04 -1.94
C THR A 56 -34.42 18.23 -1.45
N ALA A 57 -34.28 16.94 -1.18
CA ALA A 57 -35.32 16.10 -0.60
C ALA A 57 -35.67 16.54 0.83
N GLU A 58 -34.69 16.91 1.66
CA GLU A 58 -34.92 17.49 2.99
C GLU A 58 -35.74 18.79 2.89
N LYS A 59 -35.38 19.70 1.96
CA LYS A 59 -36.19 20.90 1.69
C LYS A 59 -37.59 20.60 1.19
N LEU A 60 -37.73 19.58 0.34
CA LEU A 60 -39.02 19.18 -0.20
C LEU A 60 -39.92 18.65 0.92
N LEU A 61 -39.37 17.86 1.84
CA LEU A 61 -40.06 17.39 3.04
C LEU A 61 -40.53 18.57 3.90
N ASP A 62 -39.67 19.57 4.13
CA ASP A 62 -40.06 20.77 4.88
C ASP A 62 -41.27 21.47 4.24
N VAL A 63 -41.27 21.63 2.90
CA VAL A 63 -42.39 22.25 2.16
C VAL A 63 -43.67 21.41 2.25
N TYR A 64 -43.57 20.09 2.25
CA TYR A 64 -44.73 19.21 2.43
C TYR A 64 -45.29 19.25 3.86
N LEU A 65 -44.44 19.49 4.87
CA LEU A 65 -44.84 19.58 6.27
C LEU A 65 -45.44 20.94 6.64
N ASP A 66 -45.18 21.99 5.85
CA ASP A 66 -45.86 23.28 5.94
C ASP A 66 -47.32 23.15 5.42
N GLU A 67 -48.18 22.46 6.18
CA GLU A 67 -49.57 22.15 5.83
C GLU A 67 -50.41 23.41 5.54
N ASP A 68 -50.11 24.55 6.16
CA ASP A 68 -50.93 25.78 6.06
C ASP A 68 -51.02 26.32 4.61
N ASP A 69 -49.92 26.30 3.86
CA ASP A 69 -49.90 26.80 2.46
C ASP A 69 -50.58 25.82 1.50
N ILE A 70 -50.44 24.51 1.76
CA ILE A 70 -51.03 23.44 0.94
C ILE A 70 -52.54 23.35 1.19
N VAL A 71 -52.96 23.43 2.46
CA VAL A 71 -54.37 23.45 2.88
C VAL A 71 -55.06 24.71 2.40
N GLN A 72 -54.39 25.88 2.40
CA GLN A 72 -54.90 27.10 1.77
C GLN A 72 -55.07 26.95 0.25
N ALA A 73 -54.11 26.30 -0.44
CA ALA A 73 -54.23 26.02 -1.86
C ALA A 73 -55.36 25.04 -2.19
N GLN A 74 -55.59 24.02 -1.34
CA GLN A 74 -56.69 23.06 -1.49
C GLN A 74 -58.07 23.65 -1.16
N ASN A 75 -58.14 24.58 -0.20
CA ASN A 75 -59.38 25.26 0.22
C ASN A 75 -59.76 26.47 -0.65
N ALA A 76 -59.12 26.65 -1.83
CA ALA A 76 -59.52 27.61 -2.86
C ALA A 76 -61.03 27.45 -3.22
N PRO A 77 -61.73 28.52 -3.65
CA PRO A 77 -63.10 28.83 -3.25
C PRO A 77 -64.12 27.75 -3.65
N ALA A 78 -64.34 26.78 -2.75
CA ALA A 78 -65.30 25.69 -2.94
C ALA A 78 -66.75 26.07 -2.56
N GLY A 79 -66.98 27.29 -2.08
CA GLY A 79 -68.24 27.67 -1.42
C GLY A 79 -69.34 28.28 -2.31
N SER A 80 -69.02 28.85 -3.48
CA SER A 80 -70.01 29.52 -4.37
C SER A 80 -69.49 29.69 -5.81
N PRO A 81 -70.32 29.50 -6.85
CA PRO A 81 -69.94 29.70 -8.26
C PRO A 81 -69.39 31.11 -8.55
N ASP A 82 -69.86 32.14 -7.83
CA ASP A 82 -69.38 33.51 -7.98
C ASP A 82 -67.94 33.69 -7.48
N ASN A 83 -67.56 32.95 -6.43
CA ASN A 83 -66.19 32.99 -5.89
C ASN A 83 -65.21 32.27 -6.82
N ILE A 84 -65.65 31.21 -7.50
CA ILE A 84 -64.86 30.53 -8.53
C ILE A 84 -64.65 31.47 -9.73
N ALA A 85 -65.70 32.15 -10.20
CA ALA A 85 -65.60 33.11 -11.30
C ALA A 85 -64.65 34.28 -10.98
N ALA A 86 -64.68 34.78 -9.74
CA ALA A 86 -63.75 35.82 -9.28
C ALA A 86 -62.29 35.33 -9.25
N ALA A 87 -62.05 34.11 -8.75
CA ALA A 87 -60.71 33.53 -8.71
C ALA A 87 -60.15 33.23 -10.11
N VAL A 88 -60.97 32.72 -11.02
CA VAL A 88 -60.58 32.50 -12.44
C VAL A 88 -60.21 33.82 -13.10
N LYS A 89 -60.99 34.89 -12.87
CA LYS A 89 -60.69 36.22 -13.42
C LYS A 89 -59.37 36.78 -12.90
N GLU A 90 -59.07 36.59 -11.60
CA GLU A 90 -57.78 36.97 -11.02
C GLU A 90 -56.62 36.17 -11.63
N PHE A 91 -56.83 34.88 -11.87
CA PHE A 91 -55.84 34.01 -12.50
C PHE A 91 -55.58 34.40 -13.96
N GLU A 92 -56.62 34.71 -14.73
CA GLU A 92 -56.49 35.22 -16.11
C GLU A 92 -55.75 36.56 -16.16
N ALA A 93 -55.96 37.44 -15.19
CA ALA A 93 -55.20 38.69 -15.07
C ALA A 93 -53.71 38.40 -14.83
N LYS A 94 -53.37 37.49 -13.91
CA LYS A 94 -51.97 37.07 -13.68
C LYS A 94 -51.34 36.45 -14.93
N ILE A 95 -52.09 35.68 -15.72
CA ILE A 95 -51.62 35.15 -17.01
C ILE A 95 -51.37 36.28 -18.02
N ALA A 96 -52.24 37.29 -18.06
CA ALA A 96 -52.06 38.45 -18.95
C ALA A 96 -50.76 39.20 -18.61
N ASP A 97 -50.48 39.41 -17.32
CA ASP A 97 -49.22 40.01 -16.84
C ASP A 97 -47.99 39.18 -17.27
N ILE A 98 -48.06 37.84 -17.15
CA ILE A 98 -46.98 36.94 -17.59
C ILE A 98 -46.78 37.03 -19.11
N ARG A 99 -47.86 37.09 -19.89
CA ARG A 99 -47.77 37.24 -21.36
C ARG A 99 -47.15 38.58 -21.74
N GLU A 100 -47.52 39.65 -21.06
CA GLU A 100 -46.93 40.98 -21.26
C GLU A 100 -45.44 40.99 -20.89
N TYR A 101 -45.06 40.32 -19.80
CA TYR A 101 -43.66 40.12 -19.41
C TYR A 101 -42.87 39.39 -20.50
N HIS A 102 -43.35 38.24 -20.99
CA HIS A 102 -42.67 37.50 -22.08
C HIS A 102 -42.68 38.24 -23.42
N HIS A 103 -43.68 39.10 -23.67
CA HIS A 103 -43.71 39.97 -24.84
C HIS A 103 -42.64 41.08 -24.74
N THR A 104 -42.42 41.60 -23.53
CA THR A 104 -41.42 42.64 -23.23
C THR A 104 -40.00 42.07 -23.24
N TYR A 105 -39.83 40.86 -22.72
CA TYR A 105 -38.53 40.17 -22.62
C TYR A 105 -38.52 38.96 -23.56
N ARG A 106 -38.39 39.23 -24.86
CA ARG A 106 -38.44 38.20 -25.91
C ARG A 106 -37.16 37.36 -26.02
N ASP A 107 -36.02 37.96 -25.71
CA ASP A 107 -34.69 37.35 -25.86
C ASP A 107 -34.10 36.91 -24.51
N LEU A 108 -34.93 36.31 -23.65
CA LEU A 108 -34.43 35.66 -22.43
C LEU A 108 -33.56 34.46 -22.83
N PRO A 109 -32.38 34.28 -22.21
CA PRO A 109 -31.58 33.09 -22.45
C PRO A 109 -32.41 31.84 -22.07
N PRO A 110 -32.34 30.77 -22.87
CA PRO A 110 -33.06 29.55 -22.56
C PRO A 110 -32.62 29.03 -21.19
N VAL A 111 -33.58 28.47 -20.43
CA VAL A 111 -33.27 27.78 -19.18
C VAL A 111 -32.38 26.59 -19.54
N ARG A 112 -31.18 26.55 -18.97
CA ARG A 112 -30.23 25.44 -19.19
C ARG A 112 -30.77 24.20 -18.50
N ASP A 113 -31.34 23.29 -19.27
CA ASP A 113 -31.72 21.92 -18.84
C ASP A 113 -30.60 20.90 -19.11
N GLU A 114 -29.36 21.36 -19.22
CA GLU A 114 -28.21 20.48 -19.45
C GLU A 114 -27.92 19.61 -18.21
N LEU A 115 -27.76 18.30 -18.41
CA LEU A 115 -27.34 17.39 -17.34
C LEU A 115 -25.94 17.74 -16.83
N ALA A 116 -25.69 17.47 -15.56
CA ALA A 116 -24.40 17.77 -14.95
C ALA A 116 -23.33 16.77 -15.42
N VAL A 117 -22.16 17.28 -15.81
CA VAL A 117 -21.01 16.47 -16.23
C VAL A 117 -19.94 16.46 -15.14
N PRO A 118 -19.24 15.33 -14.92
CA PRO A 118 -18.16 15.25 -13.94
C PRO A 118 -17.02 16.25 -14.21
N ASN A 119 -16.63 17.01 -13.19
CA ASN A 119 -15.52 17.97 -13.28
C ASN A 119 -14.19 17.29 -12.92
N PRO A 120 -13.17 17.28 -13.81
CA PRO A 120 -11.88 16.61 -13.54
C PRO A 120 -11.14 17.10 -12.30
N ARG A 121 -11.26 18.40 -12.00
CA ARG A 121 -10.59 19.06 -10.88
C ARG A 121 -11.04 18.57 -9.50
N LEU A 122 -12.19 17.90 -9.43
CA LEU A 122 -12.71 17.35 -8.17
C LEU A 122 -11.70 16.40 -7.50
N LEU A 123 -10.91 15.67 -8.29
CA LEU A 123 -9.94 14.72 -7.75
C LEU A 123 -8.66 15.38 -7.23
N ASP A 124 -8.33 16.60 -7.66
CA ASP A 124 -7.11 17.29 -7.22
C ASP A 124 -7.19 17.72 -5.75
N ASP A 125 -8.40 17.98 -5.24
CA ASP A 125 -8.65 18.28 -3.83
C ASP A 125 -8.68 17.01 -2.96
N VAL A 126 -8.95 15.85 -3.57
CA VAL A 126 -9.13 14.57 -2.86
C VAL A 126 -7.82 13.80 -2.74
N PHE A 127 -6.97 13.83 -3.78
CA PHE A 127 -5.75 13.03 -3.84
C PHE A 127 -4.51 13.89 -3.93
N THR A 128 -3.45 13.42 -3.27
CA THR A 128 -2.13 14.02 -3.45
C THR A 128 -1.52 13.58 -4.78
N VAL A 129 -0.55 14.35 -5.24
CA VAL A 129 0.23 14.05 -6.46
C VAL A 129 0.93 12.68 -6.38
N GLN A 130 1.45 12.32 -5.20
CA GLN A 130 2.18 11.07 -4.98
C GLN A 130 1.25 9.85 -5.00
N GLU A 131 -0.01 10.01 -4.61
CA GLU A 131 -1.02 8.95 -4.62
C GLU A 131 -1.51 8.58 -6.03
N ARG A 132 -1.20 9.41 -7.05
CA ARG A 132 -1.58 9.20 -8.45
C ARG A 132 -3.08 8.89 -8.60
N TYR A 133 -3.92 9.70 -7.94
CA TYR A 133 -5.38 9.57 -7.94
C TYR A 133 -5.90 8.20 -7.46
N GLY A 134 -5.21 7.59 -6.48
CA GLY A 134 -5.62 6.33 -5.85
C GLY A 134 -4.90 5.09 -6.38
N ALA A 135 -4.00 5.23 -7.36
CA ALA A 135 -3.23 4.11 -7.91
C ALA A 135 -2.06 3.67 -7.01
N CYS A 136 -1.53 4.58 -6.18
CA CYS A 136 -0.38 4.34 -5.31
C CYS A 136 -0.59 4.94 -3.92
N PHE A 137 0.15 4.44 -2.94
CA PHE A 137 0.22 5.04 -1.60
C PHE A 137 1.32 6.09 -1.50
N ASP A 138 1.06 7.16 -0.76
CA ASP A 138 2.11 7.99 -0.18
C ASP A 138 2.60 7.34 1.12
N VAL A 139 3.77 6.69 1.05
CA VAL A 139 4.38 5.98 2.19
C VAL A 139 5.54 6.79 2.78
N ASP A 140 5.91 7.94 2.20
CA ASP A 140 7.10 8.70 2.58
C ASP A 140 6.99 9.21 4.02
N ALA A 141 5.87 9.84 4.34
CA ALA A 141 5.60 10.35 5.68
C ALA A 141 5.53 9.22 6.72
N HIS A 142 5.03 8.04 6.35
CA HIS A 142 4.96 6.88 7.25
C HIS A 142 6.32 6.21 7.44
N TYR A 143 7.15 6.14 6.40
CA TYR A 143 8.53 5.67 6.51
C TYR A 143 9.36 6.59 7.41
N ASN A 144 9.17 7.90 7.33
CA ASN A 144 9.89 8.85 8.19
C ASN A 144 9.56 8.63 9.68
N ARG A 145 8.28 8.40 10.01
CA ARG A 145 7.86 8.07 11.39
C ARG A 145 8.43 6.73 11.86
N TYR A 146 8.37 5.70 11.01
CA TYR A 146 9.02 4.42 11.27
C TYR A 146 10.52 4.60 11.51
N SER A 147 11.20 5.31 10.63
CA SER A 147 12.65 5.58 10.70
C SER A 147 13.00 6.34 11.99
N ALA A 148 12.21 7.35 12.37
CA ALA A 148 12.40 8.08 13.62
C ALA A 148 12.28 7.17 14.85
N PHE A 149 11.25 6.32 14.90
CA PHE A 149 11.10 5.29 15.95
C PHE A 149 12.32 4.34 16.00
N MET A 150 12.81 3.90 14.84
CA MET A 150 13.96 2.99 14.77
C MET A 150 15.29 3.66 15.18
N VAL A 151 15.48 4.92 14.83
CA VAL A 151 16.67 5.69 15.22
C VAL A 151 16.64 5.96 16.73
N TYR A 152 15.50 6.38 17.27
CA TYR A 152 15.33 6.64 18.70
C TYR A 152 15.63 5.39 19.55
N THR A 153 15.02 4.25 19.21
CA THR A 153 15.24 3.01 19.97
C THR A 153 16.69 2.52 19.90
N LYS A 154 17.39 2.80 18.78
CA LYS A 154 18.80 2.48 18.62
C LYS A 154 19.71 3.41 19.44
N SER A 155 19.50 4.73 19.37
CA SER A 155 20.31 5.69 20.13
C SER A 155 20.17 5.45 21.63
N LEU A 156 18.96 5.18 22.11
CA LEU A 156 18.71 4.86 23.51
C LEU A 156 19.48 3.61 23.97
N ALA A 157 19.55 2.57 23.13
CA ALA A 157 20.33 1.38 23.44
C ALA A 157 21.84 1.66 23.51
N GLU A 158 22.37 2.50 22.61
CA GLU A 158 23.79 2.89 22.58
C GLU A 158 24.16 3.79 23.78
N GLU A 159 23.29 4.72 24.15
CA GLU A 159 23.42 5.58 25.33
C GLU A 159 23.42 4.76 26.63
N CYS A 160 22.51 3.80 26.76
CA CYS A 160 22.48 2.92 27.93
C CYS A 160 23.66 1.92 27.97
N ALA A 161 24.17 1.48 26.81
CA ALA A 161 25.38 0.66 26.75
C ALA A 161 26.61 1.44 27.25
N SER A 162 26.74 2.71 26.85
CA SER A 162 27.84 3.61 27.20
C SER A 162 27.72 4.28 28.58
N ALA A 163 26.54 4.25 29.21
CA ALA A 163 26.30 4.84 30.53
C ALA A 163 27.06 4.14 31.69
N SER A 164 27.55 4.96 32.63
CA SER A 164 28.19 4.53 33.88
C SER A 164 27.21 3.78 34.80
N ALA A 165 27.73 2.89 35.66
CA ALA A 165 26.93 2.10 36.61
C ALA A 165 26.07 2.94 37.56
N ALA A 166 26.47 4.19 37.87
CA ALA A 166 25.69 5.12 38.68
C ALA A 166 24.49 5.71 37.90
N THR A 167 24.66 6.02 36.62
CA THR A 167 23.61 6.49 35.71
C THR A 167 22.62 5.37 35.37
N LYS A 168 23.13 4.14 35.23
CA LYS A 168 22.30 2.91 35.11
C LYS A 168 21.40 2.68 36.32
N LYS A 169 21.81 3.11 37.52
CA LYS A 169 21.00 3.05 38.75
C LYS A 169 19.91 4.12 38.80
N GLY A 170 20.09 5.28 38.16
CA GLY A 170 19.09 6.35 38.07
C GLY A 170 18.02 6.11 36.99
N LEU A 171 18.39 5.48 35.87
CA LEU A 171 17.46 5.03 34.82
C LEU A 171 16.85 3.64 35.08
N ALA A 172 17.31 2.92 36.11
CA ALA A 172 16.86 1.55 36.44
C ALA A 172 15.34 1.37 36.63
N PRO A 173 14.55 2.35 37.12
CA PRO A 173 13.09 2.18 37.20
C PRO A 173 12.39 2.22 35.84
N LEU A 174 13.00 2.84 34.83
CA LEU A 174 12.39 3.13 33.53
C LEU A 174 12.99 2.30 32.39
N VAL A 175 14.23 1.81 32.54
CA VAL A 175 14.93 1.02 31.51
C VAL A 175 15.73 -0.12 32.14
N PRO A 176 15.11 -1.27 32.46
CA PRO A 176 15.87 -2.46 32.81
C PRO A 176 16.87 -2.79 31.69
N SER A 177 18.13 -3.01 32.04
CA SER A 177 19.22 -3.36 31.10
C SER A 177 18.89 -4.57 30.21
N SER A 178 17.89 -5.38 30.61
CA SER A 178 17.34 -6.52 29.87
C SER A 178 16.40 -6.13 28.73
N LEU A 179 15.71 -4.98 28.80
CA LEU A 179 14.79 -4.49 27.76
C LEU A 179 15.50 -3.91 26.53
N LEU A 180 16.78 -3.54 26.67
CA LEU A 180 17.59 -2.96 25.60
C LEU A 180 18.50 -3.97 24.89
N LYS A 181 18.41 -5.25 25.27
CA LYS A 181 19.09 -6.33 24.57
C LYS A 181 18.23 -6.80 23.41
N TRP A 182 18.64 -6.42 22.21
CA TRP A 182 17.99 -6.83 20.96
C TRP A 182 18.42 -8.23 20.56
N SER A 183 17.52 -8.99 19.93
CA SER A 183 17.85 -10.32 19.46
C SER A 183 18.79 -10.25 18.26
N SER A 184 19.65 -11.26 18.11
CA SER A 184 20.51 -11.43 16.93
C SER A 184 19.71 -11.75 15.66
N MET A 185 18.40 -12.01 15.77
CA MET A 185 17.51 -12.35 14.66
C MET A 185 16.93 -11.12 13.94
N TRP A 186 17.13 -9.92 14.49
CA TRP A 186 16.56 -8.71 13.90
C TRP A 186 17.41 -8.18 12.73
N PRO A 187 16.81 -7.92 11.55
CA PRO A 187 17.54 -7.60 10.32
C PRO A 187 18.12 -6.18 10.24
N GLY A 188 17.80 -5.28 11.17
CA GLY A 188 18.17 -3.87 11.04
C GLY A 188 17.00 -2.95 10.71
N ARG A 189 17.27 -1.64 10.69
CA ARG A 189 16.33 -0.66 10.12
C ARG A 189 16.21 -0.98 8.64
N LEU A 190 14.99 -1.17 8.16
CA LEU A 190 14.75 -1.43 6.75
C LEU A 190 14.95 -0.16 5.91
N ASP A 191 15.50 -0.35 4.71
CA ASP A 191 15.51 0.67 3.66
C ASP A 191 14.09 0.94 3.14
N PHE A 192 13.86 2.11 2.56
CA PHE A 192 12.54 2.54 2.08
C PHE A 192 11.83 1.51 1.19
N PHE A 193 12.51 1.01 0.14
CA PHE A 193 11.92 0.03 -0.79
C PHE A 193 11.64 -1.35 -0.15
N SER A 194 12.48 -1.74 0.81
CA SER A 194 12.28 -2.98 1.57
C SER A 194 11.12 -2.82 2.54
N PHE A 195 10.97 -1.64 3.13
CA PHE A 195 9.89 -1.29 4.04
C PHE A 195 8.52 -1.32 3.36
N THR A 196 8.34 -0.70 2.18
CA THR A 196 7.04 -0.69 1.50
C THR A 196 6.55 -2.10 1.18
N LYS A 197 7.46 -2.99 0.77
CA LYS A 197 7.15 -4.39 0.49
C LYS A 197 6.88 -5.20 1.75
N ALA A 198 7.66 -4.95 2.81
CA ALA A 198 7.55 -5.67 4.08
C ALA A 198 6.51 -5.05 5.02
N LEU A 199 5.82 -3.96 4.65
CA LEU A 199 4.98 -3.17 5.54
C LEU A 199 3.99 -4.01 6.38
N PRO A 200 3.24 -4.99 5.82
CA PRO A 200 2.37 -5.85 6.62
C PRO A 200 3.15 -6.73 7.62
N GLN A 201 4.34 -7.19 7.24
CA GLN A 201 5.21 -8.01 8.10
C GLN A 201 5.92 -7.18 9.16
N VAL A 202 6.26 -5.93 8.86
CA VAL A 202 6.84 -4.97 9.82
C VAL A 202 5.88 -4.73 10.97
N LEU A 203 4.58 -4.52 10.67
CA LEU A 203 3.55 -4.33 11.68
C LEU A 203 3.38 -5.58 12.57
N LEU A 204 3.32 -6.77 11.96
CA LEU A 204 2.94 -8.00 12.67
C LEU A 204 4.11 -8.77 13.31
N HIS A 205 5.28 -8.81 12.68
CA HIS A 205 6.29 -9.85 12.95
C HIS A 205 7.74 -9.35 13.07
N GLU A 206 8.15 -8.39 12.24
CA GLU A 206 9.57 -8.05 12.11
C GLU A 206 10.06 -7.07 13.18
N VAL A 207 9.17 -6.26 13.75
CA VAL A 207 9.53 -5.33 14.84
C VAL A 207 9.50 -6.09 16.17
N GLU A 208 10.65 -6.11 16.86
CA GLU A 208 10.77 -6.74 18.18
C GLU A 208 9.83 -6.08 19.21
N ALA A 209 9.13 -6.90 19.99
CA ALA A 209 8.11 -6.40 20.90
C ALA A 209 8.68 -5.50 22.01
N HIS A 210 9.91 -5.78 22.47
CA HIS A 210 10.62 -4.95 23.47
C HIS A 210 10.87 -3.54 22.96
N ARG A 211 11.16 -3.37 21.66
CA ARG A 211 11.34 -2.04 21.05
C ARG A 211 10.04 -1.27 20.98
N LYS A 212 8.94 -1.96 20.66
CA LYS A 212 7.59 -1.37 20.66
C LYS A 212 7.23 -0.85 22.05
N VAL A 213 7.66 -1.51 23.12
CA VAL A 213 7.44 -1.06 24.51
C VAL A 213 8.31 0.15 24.86
N VAL A 214 9.58 0.15 24.47
CA VAL A 214 10.53 1.24 24.79
C VAL A 214 10.25 2.53 24.01
N GLY A 215 9.85 2.42 22.75
CA GLY A 215 9.48 3.56 21.90
C GLY A 215 7.97 3.67 21.69
N PHE A 216 7.16 3.33 22.71
CA PHE A 216 5.72 3.13 22.56
C PHE A 216 4.98 4.34 22.01
N ALA A 217 5.31 5.55 22.45
CA ALA A 217 4.65 6.76 21.94
C ALA A 217 4.90 7.01 20.44
N LEU A 218 6.14 6.86 19.99
CA LEU A 218 6.51 7.01 18.58
C LEU A 218 5.91 5.89 17.71
N TYR A 219 5.84 4.68 18.26
CA TYR A 219 5.25 3.55 17.56
C TYR A 219 3.72 3.64 17.49
N LYS A 220 3.07 4.07 18.58
CA LYS A 220 1.62 4.32 18.64
C LYS A 220 1.20 5.37 17.63
N THR A 221 1.94 6.48 17.53
CA THR A 221 1.68 7.53 16.53
C THR A 221 1.86 6.99 15.10
N PHE A 222 2.96 6.28 14.81
CA PHE A 222 3.16 5.62 13.53
C PHE A 222 2.00 4.68 13.14
N ALA A 223 1.58 3.78 14.03
CA ALA A 223 0.51 2.82 13.75
C ALA A 223 -0.86 3.50 13.60
N ALA A 224 -1.15 4.52 14.43
CA ALA A 224 -2.40 5.26 14.36
C ALA A 224 -2.50 6.08 13.07
N GLU A 225 -1.48 6.87 12.75
CA GLU A 225 -1.49 7.70 11.54
C GLU A 225 -1.50 6.85 10.26
N LEU A 226 -0.81 5.70 10.26
CA LEU A 226 -0.87 4.76 9.14
C LEU A 226 -2.28 4.17 8.98
N LEU A 227 -2.92 3.74 10.06
CA LEU A 227 -4.28 3.20 9.98
C LEU A 227 -5.27 4.27 9.49
N THR A 228 -5.23 5.48 10.06
CA THR A 228 -6.09 6.58 9.64
C THR A 228 -5.90 6.90 8.17
N TYR A 229 -4.65 6.95 7.69
CA TYR A 229 -4.34 7.15 6.29
C TYR A 229 -4.94 6.05 5.40
N LEU A 230 -4.75 4.77 5.75
CA LEU A 230 -5.25 3.64 4.96
C LEU A 230 -6.79 3.58 4.92
N GLU A 231 -7.45 3.87 6.04
CA GLU A 231 -8.91 3.95 6.10
C GLU A 231 -9.44 5.09 5.22
N ASP A 232 -8.84 6.28 5.33
CA ASP A 232 -9.21 7.44 4.53
C ASP A 232 -8.93 7.22 3.04
N PHE A 233 -7.77 6.66 2.69
CA PHE A 233 -7.44 6.27 1.32
C PHE A 233 -8.45 5.27 0.74
N TYR A 234 -8.87 4.27 1.51
CA TYR A 234 -9.90 3.33 1.06
C TYR A 234 -11.24 4.04 0.81
N ARG A 235 -11.67 4.91 1.72
CA ARG A 235 -12.90 5.70 1.55
C ARG A 235 -12.83 6.62 0.33
N ARG A 236 -11.68 7.24 0.07
CA ARG A 236 -11.45 8.10 -1.11
C ARG A 236 -11.43 7.31 -2.42
N THR A 237 -10.91 6.08 -2.43
CA THR A 237 -10.82 5.24 -3.65
C THR A 237 -12.09 4.45 -3.96
N HIS A 238 -12.87 4.10 -2.93
CA HIS A 238 -14.09 3.29 -3.04
C HIS A 238 -15.25 3.91 -2.26
N PRO A 239 -15.68 5.13 -2.61
CA PRO A 239 -16.57 5.89 -1.75
C PRO A 239 -18.00 5.32 -1.74
N LEU A 240 -18.39 4.52 -2.74
CA LEU A 240 -19.66 3.80 -2.80
C LEU A 240 -19.69 2.47 -2.02
N LYS A 241 -18.54 1.98 -1.51
CA LYS A 241 -18.44 0.67 -0.84
C LYS A 241 -17.94 0.77 0.62
N PRO A 242 -18.48 1.65 1.48
CA PRO A 242 -18.02 1.79 2.87
C PRO A 242 -18.27 0.52 3.71
N ALA A 243 -19.34 -0.22 3.41
CA ALA A 243 -19.72 -1.42 4.16
C ALA A 243 -18.67 -2.54 4.13
N ALA A 244 -17.85 -2.63 3.07
CA ALA A 244 -16.80 -3.63 2.99
C ALA A 244 -15.66 -3.34 4.00
N LEU A 245 -15.30 -2.06 4.15
CA LEU A 245 -14.35 -1.59 5.15
C LEU A 245 -14.87 -1.86 6.57
N GLU A 246 -16.11 -1.48 6.84
CA GLU A 246 -16.73 -1.64 8.17
C GLU A 246 -16.84 -3.12 8.60
N ARG A 247 -17.22 -4.01 7.67
CA ARG A 247 -17.23 -5.46 7.92
C ARG A 247 -15.84 -5.98 8.26
N LEU A 248 -14.81 -5.63 7.49
CA LEU A 248 -13.44 -6.05 7.78
C LEU A 248 -12.97 -5.52 9.15
N MET A 249 -13.27 -4.26 9.46
CA MET A 249 -12.88 -3.65 10.73
C MET A 249 -13.51 -4.35 11.94
N THR A 250 -14.81 -4.61 11.87
CA THR A 250 -15.56 -5.29 12.94
C THR A 250 -15.15 -6.76 13.08
N GLU A 251 -14.89 -7.46 11.98
CA GLU A 251 -14.37 -8.83 12.00
C GLU A 251 -13.00 -8.88 12.70
N VAL A 252 -12.08 -7.99 12.34
CA VAL A 252 -10.74 -7.91 12.95
C VAL A 252 -10.82 -7.56 14.43
N GLU A 253 -11.69 -6.63 14.83
CA GLU A 253 -11.92 -6.30 16.25
C GLU A 253 -12.41 -7.51 17.03
N SER A 254 -13.39 -8.25 16.50
CA SER A 254 -13.94 -9.43 17.17
C SER A 254 -12.90 -10.56 17.31
N ASP A 255 -12.05 -10.74 16.30
CA ASP A 255 -10.95 -11.70 16.33
C ASP A 255 -9.85 -11.24 17.30
N ALA A 256 -9.59 -9.93 17.38
CA ALA A 256 -8.61 -9.34 18.28
C ALA A 256 -9.01 -9.50 19.75
N GLU A 257 -10.29 -9.41 20.07
CA GLU A 257 -10.79 -9.64 21.43
C GLU A 257 -10.56 -11.09 21.88
N LYS A 258 -10.89 -12.06 21.02
CA LYS A 258 -10.63 -13.48 21.27
C LYS A 258 -9.13 -13.74 21.44
N TYR A 259 -8.31 -13.18 20.55
CA TYR A 259 -6.85 -13.29 20.64
C TYR A 259 -6.30 -12.70 21.94
N TRP A 260 -6.77 -11.51 22.33
CA TRP A 260 -6.30 -10.84 23.55
C TRP A 260 -6.65 -11.63 24.81
N ALA A 261 -7.83 -12.25 24.86
CA ALA A 261 -8.21 -13.14 25.95
C ALA A 261 -7.27 -14.36 26.04
N SER A 262 -7.01 -15.04 24.91
CA SER A 262 -6.07 -16.16 24.86
C SER A 262 -4.62 -15.75 25.20
N LEU A 263 -4.21 -14.53 24.86
CA LEU A 263 -2.89 -13.99 25.21
C LEU A 263 -2.77 -13.74 26.72
N LEU A 264 -3.82 -13.25 27.37
CA LEU A 264 -3.85 -13.08 28.84
C LEU A 264 -3.74 -14.42 29.58
N GLU A 265 -4.40 -15.47 29.08
CA GLU A 265 -4.32 -16.83 29.64
C GLU A 265 -2.92 -17.43 29.49
N SER A 266 -2.26 -17.19 28.35
CA SER A 266 -0.93 -17.75 28.04
C SER A 266 0.24 -16.82 28.34
N LYS A 267 0.02 -15.71 29.07
CA LYS A 267 1.02 -14.64 29.27
C LYS A 267 2.33 -15.09 29.92
N ALA A 268 2.32 -16.18 30.70
CA ALA A 268 3.50 -16.75 31.35
C ALA A 268 4.41 -17.54 30.39
N GLU A 269 3.87 -18.04 29.27
CA GLU A 269 4.60 -18.83 28.28
C GLU A 269 5.31 -17.94 27.22
N VAL A 270 4.97 -16.65 27.18
CA VAL A 270 5.55 -15.66 26.27
C VAL A 270 6.84 -15.12 26.89
N THR A 271 7.98 -15.70 26.50
CA THR A 271 9.29 -15.31 27.00
C THR A 271 10.16 -14.70 25.90
N SER A 272 11.04 -13.78 26.29
CA SER A 272 11.97 -13.13 25.38
C SER A 272 13.21 -13.98 25.15
N ILE A 273 13.59 -14.16 23.89
CA ILE A 273 14.76 -14.98 23.53
C ILE A 273 16.06 -14.33 24.02
N ALA A 274 16.15 -13.00 23.98
CA ALA A 274 17.30 -12.27 24.52
C ALA A 274 17.52 -12.48 26.03
N ALA A 275 16.45 -12.76 26.80
CA ALA A 275 16.58 -13.10 28.22
C ALA A 275 16.93 -14.58 28.45
N ALA A 276 16.43 -15.50 27.61
CA ALA A 276 16.76 -16.93 27.70
C ALA A 276 18.24 -17.23 27.42
N VAL A 277 18.85 -16.48 26.48
CA VAL A 277 20.30 -16.60 26.20
C VAL A 277 21.15 -16.05 27.35
N SER A 278 20.60 -15.14 28.18
CA SER A 278 21.33 -14.58 29.33
C SER A 278 21.38 -15.52 30.55
N SER A 279 20.53 -16.55 30.62
CA SER A 279 20.53 -17.52 31.74
C SER A 279 21.50 -18.70 31.54
N GLU A 280 22.02 -18.91 30.33
CA GLU A 280 22.96 -20.00 30.04
C GLU A 280 24.42 -19.60 30.34
N ASP A 281 24.76 -18.30 30.27
CA ASP A 281 26.12 -17.79 30.53
C ASP A 281 26.47 -17.65 32.03
N GLU A 282 25.52 -17.84 32.96
CA GLU A 282 25.74 -17.70 34.41
C GLU A 282 25.95 -19.05 35.14
N GLN A 283 26.09 -20.17 34.42
CA GLN A 283 26.19 -21.50 35.04
C GLN A 283 27.33 -22.37 34.49
N THR A 284 28.54 -21.83 34.35
CA THR A 284 29.77 -22.63 34.38
C THR A 284 30.87 -21.92 35.13
N ASP A 285 30.90 -22.09 36.45
CA ASP A 285 32.17 -22.05 37.19
C ASP A 285 32.12 -22.91 38.47
N VAL A 286 33.07 -23.86 38.52
CA VAL A 286 33.63 -24.62 39.66
C VAL A 286 32.79 -25.71 40.34
N GLN A 287 33.13 -26.98 40.06
CA GLN A 287 33.74 -27.89 41.06
C GLN A 287 34.33 -29.17 40.42
N ASP A 288 35.65 -29.27 40.52
CA ASP A 288 36.45 -30.50 40.40
C ASP A 288 36.10 -31.51 41.52
N ALA A 289 36.01 -32.81 41.18
CA ALA A 289 36.69 -33.92 41.88
C ALA A 289 36.18 -35.31 41.43
N ASP A 290 37.06 -36.00 40.70
CA ASP A 290 37.56 -37.38 40.91
C ASP A 290 36.62 -38.61 40.96
N GLY A 291 36.98 -39.63 40.15
CA GLY A 291 36.84 -41.06 40.50
C GLY A 291 35.82 -41.91 39.71
N GLY A 292 36.31 -42.84 38.87
CA GLY A 292 35.68 -44.18 38.77
C GLY A 292 35.25 -44.76 37.40
N ARG A 293 36.23 -45.10 36.54
CA ARG A 293 36.43 -46.37 35.79
C ARG A 293 35.24 -47.27 35.35
N ALA A 294 35.27 -47.58 34.03
CA ALA A 294 34.80 -48.79 33.29
C ALA A 294 33.27 -49.01 33.17
N ASN A 295 32.69 -49.43 32.04
CA ASN A 295 33.16 -50.45 31.12
C ASN A 295 32.50 -50.36 29.72
N ASP A 296 33.11 -51.08 28.80
CA ASP A 296 32.96 -51.08 27.34
C ASP A 296 31.60 -51.56 26.78
N GLY A 297 31.33 -51.16 25.52
CA GLY A 297 30.25 -51.67 24.69
C GLY A 297 30.29 -51.10 23.27
N GLU A 298 31.21 -51.61 22.45
CA GLU A 298 31.35 -51.34 21.02
C GLU A 298 30.13 -51.72 20.16
N ALA A 299 29.94 -50.94 19.08
CA ALA A 299 29.46 -51.29 17.73
C ALA A 299 28.38 -50.28 17.25
N GLY A 300 28.52 -49.52 16.17
CA GLY A 300 29.55 -49.39 15.16
C GLY A 300 29.08 -48.44 14.04
N GLY A 301 30.03 -47.91 13.26
CA GLY A 301 29.82 -47.68 11.82
C GLY A 301 29.34 -46.31 11.32
N THR A 302 30.32 -45.44 11.03
CA THR A 302 30.47 -44.64 9.79
C THR A 302 29.41 -43.61 9.38
N ALA A 303 29.79 -42.33 9.37
CA ALA A 303 30.28 -41.61 8.17
C ALA A 303 30.16 -40.09 8.36
N GLY A 304 31.29 -39.39 8.30
CA GLY A 304 31.34 -37.94 8.37
C GLY A 304 30.76 -37.26 7.14
N SER A 305 30.10 -36.12 7.36
CA SER A 305 29.98 -35.08 6.34
C SER A 305 29.96 -33.73 7.04
N SER A 306 31.06 -33.01 6.85
CA SER A 306 31.24 -31.61 7.22
C SER A 306 30.37 -30.76 6.28
N SER A 307 29.24 -30.24 6.76
CA SER A 307 28.44 -29.26 6.01
C SER A 307 28.68 -27.85 6.57
N LYS A 308 29.45 -27.11 5.78
CA LYS A 308 29.67 -25.66 5.86
C LYS A 308 28.35 -24.92 6.06
N GLY A 309 28.28 -24.11 7.11
CA GLY A 309 27.21 -23.17 7.38
C GLY A 309 27.05 -22.17 6.23
N ARG A 310 25.94 -22.30 5.50
CA ARG A 310 25.45 -21.32 4.52
C ARG A 310 24.63 -20.30 5.29
N ALA A 311 25.04 -19.04 5.31
CA ALA A 311 24.24 -17.94 5.84
C ALA A 311 22.95 -17.84 5.02
N VAL A 312 21.82 -18.13 5.65
CA VAL A 312 20.47 -17.98 5.08
C VAL A 312 19.89 -16.69 5.66
N ALA A 313 19.28 -15.87 4.80
CA ALA A 313 18.70 -14.57 5.14
C ALA A 313 17.69 -14.67 6.33
N PRO A 314 17.70 -13.69 7.26
CA PRO A 314 16.99 -13.80 8.55
C PRO A 314 15.45 -13.80 8.44
N ALA A 315 14.88 -13.21 7.39
CA ALA A 315 13.43 -13.06 7.26
C ALA A 315 12.69 -14.40 7.01
N ARG A 316 13.36 -15.43 6.49
CA ARG A 316 12.74 -16.76 6.28
C ARG A 316 12.76 -17.65 7.54
N ILE A 317 13.54 -17.27 8.55
CA ILE A 317 13.83 -18.13 9.73
C ILE A 317 12.76 -17.97 10.84
N ALA A 318 12.00 -16.88 10.87
CA ALA A 318 11.06 -16.61 11.97
C ALA A 318 9.84 -17.58 12.01
N VAL A 319 9.30 -17.95 10.85
CA VAL A 319 8.07 -18.79 10.80
C VAL A 319 8.36 -20.27 11.11
N GLU A 320 9.58 -20.75 10.84
CA GLU A 320 9.96 -22.16 11.05
C GLU A 320 10.36 -22.45 12.52
N ASN A 321 10.76 -21.44 13.30
CA ASN A 321 11.33 -21.62 14.64
C ASN A 321 10.37 -21.36 15.83
N LYS A 322 9.06 -21.20 15.62
CA LYS A 322 8.08 -20.89 16.71
C LYS A 322 8.36 -19.56 17.42
N VAL A 323 8.83 -18.54 16.69
CA VAL A 323 9.19 -17.22 17.24
C VAL A 323 8.55 -16.11 16.40
N ALA A 324 7.97 -15.09 17.05
CA ALA A 324 7.55 -13.85 16.39
C ALA A 324 7.79 -12.64 17.28
N CYS A 325 8.13 -11.48 16.69
CA CYS A 325 8.51 -10.25 17.43
C CYS A 325 9.64 -10.46 18.46
N GLY A 326 10.51 -11.47 18.27
CA GLY A 326 11.57 -11.85 19.22
C GLY A 326 11.10 -12.62 20.47
N LEU A 327 9.86 -13.13 20.46
CA LEU A 327 9.21 -13.86 21.55
C LEU A 327 8.87 -15.30 21.15
N THR A 328 8.88 -16.21 22.13
CA THR A 328 8.42 -17.60 21.95
C THR A 328 6.90 -17.65 21.77
N ILE A 329 6.42 -18.39 20.76
CA ILE A 329 4.98 -18.50 20.46
C ILE A 329 4.34 -19.65 21.27
N PRO A 330 3.35 -19.37 22.14
CA PRO A 330 2.57 -20.40 22.82
C PRO A 330 1.82 -21.30 21.83
N PRO A 331 1.63 -22.61 22.11
CA PRO A 331 0.91 -23.53 21.22
C PRO A 331 -0.51 -23.07 20.86
N SER A 332 -1.22 -22.47 21.82
CA SER A 332 -2.59 -21.95 21.66
C SER A 332 -2.70 -20.80 20.66
N LEU A 333 -1.65 -19.99 20.51
CA LEU A 333 -1.67 -18.76 19.71
C LEU A 333 -1.13 -18.93 18.29
N ARG A 334 -0.59 -20.09 17.92
CA ARG A 334 0.13 -20.29 16.63
C ARG A 334 -0.66 -19.92 15.39
N HIS A 335 -1.98 -20.17 15.40
CA HIS A 335 -2.84 -19.81 14.27
C HIS A 335 -3.17 -18.32 14.22
N GLN A 336 -3.25 -17.65 15.38
CA GLN A 336 -3.64 -16.25 15.51
C GLN A 336 -2.46 -15.29 15.34
N VAL A 337 -1.23 -15.74 15.63
CA VAL A 337 -0.02 -14.91 15.46
C VAL A 337 0.10 -14.39 14.03
N LYS A 338 -0.28 -15.16 13.00
CA LYS A 338 -0.25 -14.68 11.60
C LYS A 338 -1.08 -13.40 11.37
N LYS A 339 -2.08 -13.14 12.20
CA LYS A 339 -2.99 -11.98 12.11
C LYS A 339 -2.68 -10.90 13.14
N PHE A 340 -2.00 -11.23 14.24
CA PHE A 340 -1.81 -10.35 15.39
C PHE A 340 -0.35 -10.34 15.86
N SER A 341 0.14 -9.17 16.28
CA SER A 341 1.48 -9.03 16.84
C SER A 341 1.54 -9.57 18.28
N LEU A 342 2.68 -10.17 18.64
CA LEU A 342 2.90 -10.66 20.01
C LEU A 342 3.49 -9.57 20.91
N TRP A 343 2.94 -9.45 22.12
CA TRP A 343 3.38 -8.50 23.13
C TRP A 343 3.75 -9.20 24.45
N PRO A 344 4.83 -8.80 25.14
CA PRO A 344 5.24 -9.42 26.39
C PRO A 344 4.49 -8.78 27.57
N LEU A 345 3.27 -9.24 27.83
CA LEU A 345 2.40 -8.67 28.88
C LEU A 345 3.06 -8.61 30.27
N PRO A 346 3.82 -9.61 30.75
CA PRO A 346 4.47 -9.54 32.07
C PRO A 346 5.58 -8.48 32.17
N LEU A 347 6.17 -8.06 31.05
CA LEU A 347 7.12 -6.95 31.02
C LEU A 347 6.38 -5.62 31.02
N ILE A 348 5.29 -5.53 30.28
CA ILE A 348 4.46 -4.32 30.20
C ILE A 348 3.82 -4.02 31.56
N GLU A 349 3.28 -5.02 32.25
CA GLU A 349 2.72 -4.87 33.61
C GLU A 349 3.77 -4.29 34.58
N ARG A 350 5.03 -4.73 34.48
CA ARG A 350 6.14 -4.19 35.29
C ARG A 350 6.53 -2.77 34.93
N VAL A 351 6.54 -2.44 33.64
CA VAL A 351 6.85 -1.08 33.15
C VAL A 351 5.77 -0.10 33.59
N VAL A 352 4.49 -0.47 33.48
CA VAL A 352 3.36 0.35 33.93
C VAL A 352 3.46 0.62 35.44
N GLN A 353 3.71 -0.40 36.25
CA GLN A 353 3.93 -0.25 37.71
C GLN A 353 5.13 0.66 38.04
N GLY A 354 6.21 0.58 37.25
CA GLY A 354 7.40 1.43 37.43
C GLY A 354 7.15 2.89 37.04
N VAL A 355 6.33 3.14 36.01
CA VAL A 355 5.93 4.48 35.58
C VAL A 355 5.02 5.15 36.61
N GLU A 356 4.06 4.42 37.18
CA GLU A 356 3.16 4.91 38.25
C GLU A 356 3.95 5.32 39.50
N GLN A 357 4.98 4.56 39.88
CA GLN A 357 5.84 4.88 41.02
C GLN A 357 6.77 6.09 40.76
N ALA A 358 7.12 6.36 39.50
CA ALA A 358 8.00 7.45 39.11
C ALA A 358 7.27 8.80 38.96
N SER A 359 5.98 8.79 38.60
CA SER A 359 5.17 10.01 38.50
C SER A 359 4.96 10.71 39.85
N ASP A 360 5.05 9.97 40.96
CA ASP A 360 4.86 10.49 42.31
C ASP A 360 6.10 11.20 42.89
N THR A 361 7.27 11.09 42.23
CA THR A 361 8.56 11.50 42.83
C THR A 361 9.32 12.62 42.11
N SER A 362 9.06 12.97 40.83
CA SER A 362 9.67 14.17 40.20
C SER A 362 9.07 14.60 38.83
N HIS A 363 9.08 15.90 38.53
CA HIS A 363 8.60 16.48 37.25
C HIS A 363 9.49 16.18 36.02
N SER A 364 10.78 15.85 36.21
CA SER A 364 11.70 15.48 35.12
C SER A 364 11.44 14.07 34.57
N ALA A 365 10.85 13.18 35.38
CA ALA A 365 10.52 11.81 34.98
C ALA A 365 9.25 11.74 34.10
N ALA A 366 8.41 12.79 34.10
CA ALA A 366 7.15 12.84 33.35
C ALA A 366 7.35 12.87 31.82
N ALA A 367 8.40 13.53 31.32
CA ALA A 367 8.71 13.58 29.89
C ALA A 367 9.20 12.22 29.36
N SER A 368 10.00 11.48 30.14
CA SER A 368 10.42 10.12 29.83
C SER A 368 9.29 9.09 30.03
N ALA A 369 8.40 9.30 31.00
CA ALA A 369 7.24 8.45 31.24
C ALA A 369 6.24 8.48 30.07
N SER A 370 6.11 9.62 29.37
CA SER A 370 5.27 9.75 28.18
C SER A 370 5.68 8.85 27.01
N MET A 371 6.90 8.29 27.02
CA MET A 371 7.38 7.40 25.94
C MET A 371 6.97 5.94 26.13
N TYR A 372 6.50 5.56 27.32
CA TYR A 372 6.11 4.20 27.70
C TYR A 372 4.58 4.02 27.68
N PRO A 373 4.08 2.76 27.64
CA PRO A 373 2.64 2.51 27.74
C PRO A 373 2.10 2.92 29.12
N ALA A 374 1.00 3.68 29.13
CA ALA A 374 0.33 4.10 30.36
C ALA A 374 -0.60 3.00 30.91
N SER A 375 -1.15 2.14 30.04
CA SER A 375 -2.05 1.06 30.44
C SER A 375 -1.94 -0.15 29.51
N LEU A 376 -2.39 -1.31 29.99
CA LEU A 376 -2.53 -2.52 29.16
C LEU A 376 -3.60 -2.34 28.07
N ALA A 377 -4.58 -1.44 28.28
CA ALA A 377 -5.59 -1.08 27.29
C ALA A 377 -4.97 -0.31 26.10
N ASP A 378 -4.01 0.59 26.35
CA ASP A 378 -3.29 1.29 25.27
C ASP A 378 -2.54 0.31 24.36
N VAL A 379 -1.92 -0.72 24.94
CA VAL A 379 -1.23 -1.76 24.17
C VAL A 379 -2.22 -2.59 23.37
N LYS A 380 -3.38 -2.94 23.96
CA LYS A 380 -4.47 -3.60 23.23
C LYS A 380 -4.90 -2.77 22.02
N MET A 381 -5.06 -1.46 22.19
CA MET A 381 -5.42 -0.56 21.08
C MET A 381 -4.36 -0.57 19.97
N VAL A 382 -3.07 -0.50 20.31
CA VAL A 382 -1.99 -0.58 19.30
C VAL A 382 -2.00 -1.93 18.57
N CYS A 383 -2.19 -3.04 19.29
CA CYS A 383 -2.31 -4.36 18.69
C CYS A 383 -3.49 -4.46 17.71
N ILE A 384 -4.64 -3.86 18.06
CA ILE A 384 -5.81 -3.79 17.16
C ILE A 384 -5.50 -2.92 15.95
N MET A 385 -4.86 -1.76 16.13
CA MET A 385 -4.50 -0.86 15.04
C MET A 385 -3.55 -1.52 14.02
N GLU A 386 -2.53 -2.23 14.50
CA GLU A 386 -1.61 -2.99 13.64
C GLU A 386 -2.34 -4.08 12.84
N ALA A 387 -3.20 -4.83 13.51
CA ALA A 387 -3.96 -5.91 12.88
C ALA A 387 -4.92 -5.36 11.81
N LYS A 388 -5.61 -4.25 12.09
CA LYS A 388 -6.48 -3.56 11.13
C LYS A 388 -5.70 -3.06 9.91
N ALA A 389 -4.57 -2.39 10.13
CA ALA A 389 -3.73 -1.88 9.05
C ALA A 389 -3.15 -3.03 8.20
N ALA A 390 -2.67 -4.11 8.83
CA ALA A 390 -2.17 -5.27 8.12
C ALA A 390 -3.28 -6.02 7.35
N ALA A 391 -4.46 -6.19 7.95
CA ALA A 391 -5.62 -6.81 7.31
C ALA A 391 -6.09 -6.02 6.09
N LEU A 392 -6.13 -4.68 6.17
CA LEU A 392 -6.42 -3.82 5.03
C LEU A 392 -5.44 -4.03 3.88
N LEU A 393 -4.15 -3.92 4.17
CA LEU A 393 -3.08 -4.07 3.18
C LEU A 393 -3.04 -5.47 2.56
N GLN A 394 -3.45 -6.52 3.27
CA GLN A 394 -3.46 -7.90 2.77
C GLN A 394 -4.75 -8.29 2.05
N SER A 395 -5.85 -7.53 2.21
CA SER A 395 -7.15 -7.81 1.62
C SER A 395 -7.56 -6.74 0.60
N LEU A 396 -8.27 -5.71 1.05
CA LEU A 396 -8.90 -4.69 0.20
C LEU A 396 -7.88 -3.83 -0.55
N LEU A 397 -6.70 -3.60 0.04
CA LEU A 397 -5.65 -2.73 -0.47
C LEU A 397 -4.42 -3.52 -0.98
N TYR A 398 -4.58 -4.82 -1.23
CA TYR A 398 -3.48 -5.68 -1.69
C TYR A 398 -2.99 -5.27 -3.09
N THR A 399 -3.92 -5.02 -4.01
CA THR A 399 -3.61 -4.65 -5.40
C THR A 399 -2.89 -3.32 -5.47
N THR A 400 -3.36 -2.32 -4.71
CA THR A 400 -2.74 -0.99 -4.62
C THR A 400 -1.37 -1.03 -3.96
N LEU A 401 -1.15 -1.92 -2.99
CA LEU A 401 0.19 -2.15 -2.42
C LEU A 401 1.14 -2.76 -3.45
N GLU A 402 0.70 -3.73 -4.24
CA GLU A 402 1.51 -4.29 -5.32
C GLU A 402 1.85 -3.26 -6.41
N THR A 403 0.88 -2.46 -6.85
CA THR A 403 1.09 -1.41 -7.86
C THR A 403 2.07 -0.37 -7.35
N THR A 404 1.93 0.06 -6.08
CA THR A 404 2.86 0.99 -5.43
C THR A 404 4.29 0.43 -5.46
N ASN A 405 4.49 -0.83 -5.05
CA ASN A 405 5.82 -1.43 -5.05
C ASN A 405 6.44 -1.56 -6.44
N LYS A 406 5.63 -1.92 -7.46
CA LYS A 406 6.10 -2.00 -8.86
C LYS A 406 6.46 -0.60 -9.39
N THR A 407 5.65 0.39 -9.08
CA THR A 407 5.81 1.77 -9.56
C THR A 407 7.01 2.45 -8.91
N LEU A 408 7.19 2.32 -7.59
CA LEU A 408 8.35 2.87 -6.89
C LEU A 408 9.68 2.33 -7.42
N LEU A 409 9.77 1.00 -7.66
CA LEU A 409 10.97 0.38 -8.23
C LEU A 409 11.24 0.86 -9.66
N ARG A 410 10.18 1.01 -10.45
CA ARG A 410 10.26 1.52 -11.82
C ARG A 410 10.74 2.97 -11.83
N ASP A 411 10.12 3.82 -11.03
CA ASP A 411 10.38 5.25 -10.98
C ASP A 411 11.79 5.55 -10.48
N TYR A 412 12.33 4.76 -9.53
CA TYR A 412 13.71 4.91 -9.06
C TYR A 412 14.76 4.76 -10.17
N SER A 413 14.45 3.97 -11.20
CA SER A 413 15.35 3.79 -12.35
C SER A 413 15.21 4.88 -13.42
N ARG A 414 14.14 5.69 -13.39
CA ARG A 414 13.80 6.67 -14.43
C ARG A 414 14.47 8.03 -14.22
N THR A 415 14.57 8.82 -15.28
CA THR A 415 14.95 10.24 -15.17
C THR A 415 13.74 11.09 -14.79
N ILE A 416 13.97 12.33 -14.34
CA ILE A 416 12.89 13.27 -14.01
C ILE A 416 12.02 13.56 -15.24
N GLU A 417 12.63 13.78 -16.41
CA GLU A 417 11.93 14.00 -17.67
C GLU A 417 11.05 12.80 -18.08
N GLU A 418 11.53 11.57 -17.87
CA GLU A 418 10.75 10.36 -18.13
C GLU A 418 9.52 10.26 -17.20
N LEU A 419 9.68 10.64 -15.92
CA LEU A 419 8.59 10.65 -14.95
C LEU A 419 7.54 11.72 -15.26
N GLU A 420 7.97 12.90 -15.73
CA GLU A 420 7.06 13.96 -16.19
C GLU A 420 6.26 13.50 -17.41
N ASN A 421 6.94 12.90 -18.40
CA ASN A 421 6.27 12.34 -19.57
C ASN A 421 5.28 11.23 -19.22
N ASP A 422 5.60 10.34 -18.27
CA ASP A 422 4.63 9.32 -17.80
C ASP A 422 3.36 9.95 -17.21
N ARG A 423 3.50 11.09 -16.52
CA ARG A 423 2.38 11.81 -15.91
C ARG A 423 1.51 12.46 -16.97
N GLU A 424 2.13 13.08 -17.97
CA GLU A 424 1.43 13.65 -19.12
C GLU A 424 0.67 12.58 -19.90
N VAL A 425 1.28 11.42 -20.15
CA VAL A 425 0.62 10.28 -20.80
C VAL A 425 -0.58 9.81 -19.99
N ALA A 426 -0.43 9.63 -18.68
CA ALA A 426 -1.53 9.21 -17.81
C ALA A 426 -2.67 10.26 -17.75
N GLU A 427 -2.33 11.55 -17.83
CA GLU A 427 -3.31 12.63 -17.92
C GLU A 427 -4.06 12.61 -19.25
N GLN A 428 -3.36 12.41 -20.37
CA GLN A 428 -3.97 12.28 -21.69
C GLN A 428 -4.88 11.06 -21.79
N GLU A 429 -4.45 9.89 -21.30
CA GLU A 429 -5.27 8.68 -21.25
C GLU A 429 -6.57 8.90 -20.46
N PHE A 430 -6.51 9.68 -19.38
CA PHE A 430 -7.68 10.05 -18.60
C PHE A 430 -8.60 11.03 -19.34
N LEU A 431 -8.06 12.08 -19.94
CA LEU A 431 -8.86 13.04 -20.72
C LEU A 431 -9.52 12.39 -21.93
N ASN A 432 -8.81 11.49 -22.62
CA ASN A 432 -9.37 10.72 -23.72
C ASN A 432 -10.55 9.84 -23.27
N SER A 433 -10.45 9.22 -22.09
CA SER A 433 -11.55 8.43 -21.53
C SER A 433 -12.78 9.27 -21.18
N LEU A 434 -12.60 10.52 -20.72
CA LEU A 434 -13.71 11.44 -20.48
C LEU A 434 -14.34 11.93 -21.78
N GLU A 435 -13.52 12.27 -22.77
CA GLU A 435 -13.99 12.74 -24.06
C GLU A 435 -14.74 11.64 -24.82
N GLU A 436 -14.34 10.38 -24.69
CA GLU A 436 -15.07 9.24 -25.25
C GLU A 436 -16.49 9.11 -24.68
N VAL A 437 -16.65 9.24 -23.36
CA VAL A 437 -17.99 9.25 -22.74
C VAL A 437 -18.78 10.48 -23.16
N ARG A 438 -18.14 11.64 -23.22
CA ARG A 438 -18.77 12.89 -23.62
C ARG A 438 -19.33 12.83 -25.05
N GLN A 439 -18.56 12.29 -26.00
CA GLN A 439 -18.97 12.16 -27.40
C GLN A 439 -20.17 11.23 -27.59
N ASN A 440 -20.33 10.28 -26.67
CA ASN A 440 -21.43 9.32 -26.69
C ASN A 440 -22.59 9.71 -25.76
N SER A 441 -22.46 10.82 -25.03
CA SER A 441 -23.53 11.40 -24.20
C SER A 441 -24.25 12.52 -24.95
N ALA A 442 -25.57 12.63 -24.80
CA ALA A 442 -26.35 13.75 -25.31
C ALA A 442 -26.83 14.65 -24.17
N ASP A 443 -27.36 15.83 -24.50
CA ASP A 443 -27.87 16.77 -23.50
C ASP A 443 -29.12 16.24 -22.76
N THR A 444 -29.84 15.28 -23.35
CA THR A 444 -30.99 14.60 -22.71
C THR A 444 -30.70 13.14 -22.38
N MET A 445 -31.44 12.59 -21.42
CA MET A 445 -31.33 11.19 -21.04
C MET A 445 -31.70 10.24 -22.16
N GLU A 446 -32.80 10.50 -22.87
CA GLU A 446 -33.26 9.65 -23.96
C GLU A 446 -32.26 9.64 -25.11
N GLY A 447 -31.66 10.81 -25.41
CA GLY A 447 -30.59 10.92 -26.38
C GLY A 447 -29.37 10.11 -25.96
N THR A 448 -28.98 10.19 -24.68
CA THR A 448 -27.84 9.44 -24.17
C THR A 448 -28.06 7.93 -24.20
N VAL A 449 -29.27 7.46 -23.89
CA VAL A 449 -29.63 6.04 -24.00
C VAL A 449 -29.51 5.56 -25.45
N ALA A 450 -29.97 6.36 -26.42
CA ALA A 450 -29.84 6.03 -27.84
C ALA A 450 -28.37 5.93 -28.27
N HIS A 451 -27.54 6.91 -27.92
CA HIS A 451 -26.12 6.90 -28.24
C HIS A 451 -25.34 5.79 -27.53
N ALA A 452 -25.66 5.51 -26.26
CA ALA A 452 -25.08 4.40 -25.52
C ALA A 452 -25.43 3.05 -26.18
N ALA A 453 -26.67 2.87 -26.65
CA ALA A 453 -27.08 1.68 -27.39
C ALA A 453 -26.32 1.54 -28.72
N GLU A 454 -26.15 2.62 -29.47
CA GLU A 454 -25.33 2.63 -30.70
C GLU A 454 -23.86 2.31 -30.43
N TYR A 455 -23.29 2.87 -29.37
CA TYR A 455 -21.90 2.62 -28.97
C TYR A 455 -21.69 1.16 -28.55
N ASN A 456 -22.56 0.62 -27.70
CA ASN A 456 -22.51 -0.78 -27.28
C ASN A 456 -22.70 -1.73 -28.47
N LEU A 457 -23.55 -1.38 -29.44
CA LEU A 457 -23.69 -2.14 -30.69
C LEU A 457 -22.42 -2.07 -31.54
N LYS A 458 -21.75 -0.91 -31.63
CA LYS A 458 -20.46 -0.78 -32.32
C LYS A 458 -19.37 -1.65 -31.67
N LEU A 459 -19.28 -1.64 -30.34
CA LEU A 459 -18.36 -2.49 -29.59
C LEU A 459 -18.63 -3.98 -29.85
N ALA A 460 -19.88 -4.42 -29.71
CA ALA A 460 -20.26 -5.82 -29.97
C ALA A 460 -19.99 -6.24 -31.42
N LEU A 461 -20.20 -5.35 -32.40
CA LEU A 461 -19.86 -5.61 -33.80
C LEU A 461 -18.35 -5.70 -34.04
N ALA A 462 -17.54 -4.89 -33.35
CA ALA A 462 -16.08 -4.98 -33.42
C ALA A 462 -15.57 -6.33 -32.89
N ASP A 463 -16.09 -6.78 -31.75
CA ASP A 463 -15.78 -8.09 -31.18
C ASP A 463 -16.19 -9.23 -32.12
N SER A 464 -17.35 -9.10 -32.79
CA SER A 464 -17.81 -10.09 -33.77
C SER A 464 -16.94 -10.17 -35.04
N LYS A 465 -16.34 -9.05 -35.47
CA LYS A 465 -15.41 -9.01 -36.62
C LYS A 465 -14.07 -9.68 -36.28
N GLY A 466 -13.60 -9.56 -35.04
CA GLY A 466 -12.47 -10.34 -34.54
C GLY A 466 -12.76 -11.84 -34.53
N SER A 467 -14.00 -12.23 -34.21
CA SER A 467 -14.41 -13.64 -34.24
C SER A 467 -14.67 -14.20 -35.64
N ALA A 468 -15.01 -13.37 -36.63
CA ALA A 468 -15.35 -13.82 -37.99
C ALA A 468 -14.14 -14.20 -38.85
N ARG A 469 -12.91 -13.88 -38.42
CA ARG A 469 -11.68 -14.19 -39.17
C ARG A 469 -11.14 -15.60 -38.94
N GLY A 470 -11.76 -16.38 -38.06
CA GLY A 470 -11.38 -17.78 -37.83
C GLY A 470 -12.57 -18.66 -37.47
N GLN A 471 -13.35 -19.12 -38.45
CA GLN A 471 -14.00 -20.45 -38.44
C GLN A 471 -14.87 -20.67 -39.70
N LEU A 472 -14.27 -21.28 -40.72
CA LEU A 472 -15.00 -22.22 -41.58
C LEU A 472 -14.86 -23.59 -40.92
N GLY A 473 -15.88 -24.05 -40.19
CA GLY A 473 -15.83 -25.39 -39.59
C GLY A 473 -16.93 -25.74 -38.59
N LYS A 474 -18.08 -26.18 -39.13
CA LYS A 474 -19.07 -27.12 -38.55
C LYS A 474 -19.74 -26.78 -37.20
N ALA A 475 -21.04 -26.54 -37.31
CA ALA A 475 -22.01 -26.65 -36.22
C ALA A 475 -22.08 -28.06 -35.61
N SER A 476 -22.19 -28.15 -34.27
CA SER A 476 -23.03 -29.13 -33.57
C SER A 476 -23.29 -28.72 -32.11
N ALA A 477 -24.45 -29.11 -31.62
CA ALA A 477 -25.17 -28.65 -30.42
C ALA A 477 -24.62 -29.12 -29.05
N LEU A 478 -25.15 -28.46 -28.00
CA LEU A 478 -24.95 -28.54 -26.53
C LEU A 478 -24.86 -29.93 -25.87
N ALA A 479 -24.06 -30.05 -24.79
CA ALA A 479 -24.49 -30.40 -23.41
C ALA A 479 -23.31 -30.32 -22.38
N PRO A 480 -23.58 -30.19 -21.06
CA PRO A 480 -22.70 -29.51 -20.08
C PRO A 480 -22.01 -30.40 -19.04
N GLY A 481 -20.87 -29.92 -18.48
CA GLY A 481 -20.31 -30.34 -17.19
C GLY A 481 -18.82 -30.73 -17.22
N VAL A 482 -18.05 -30.21 -16.23
CA VAL A 482 -16.64 -30.50 -15.81
C VAL A 482 -15.66 -29.30 -16.02
N PRO A 483 -14.77 -28.98 -15.04
CA PRO A 483 -14.25 -27.63 -14.81
C PRO A 483 -12.97 -27.29 -15.58
N ALA A 484 -12.73 -25.97 -15.65
CA ALA A 484 -11.74 -25.28 -16.46
C ALA A 484 -10.26 -25.62 -16.16
N PRO A 485 -9.43 -25.82 -17.19
CA PRO A 485 -8.00 -25.52 -17.14
C PRO A 485 -7.73 -24.10 -17.69
N THR A 486 -6.94 -23.36 -16.92
CA THR A 486 -5.91 -22.37 -17.33
C THR A 486 -6.12 -21.57 -18.62
N ALA A 487 -6.24 -20.25 -18.41
CA ALA A 487 -6.21 -19.15 -19.36
C ALA A 487 -5.48 -19.42 -20.70
N PRO A 488 -6.17 -19.28 -21.84
CA PRO A 488 -5.52 -19.02 -23.11
C PRO A 488 -5.14 -17.54 -23.22
N GLU A 489 -3.85 -17.33 -23.47
CA GLU A 489 -3.18 -16.09 -23.83
C GLU A 489 -3.89 -15.43 -25.02
N LEU A 490 -4.50 -14.27 -24.79
CA LEU A 490 -5.14 -13.46 -25.83
C LEU A 490 -4.07 -12.93 -26.77
N LEU A 491 -3.99 -13.51 -27.97
CA LEU A 491 -3.35 -12.88 -29.12
C LEU A 491 -4.17 -11.64 -29.49
N LEU A 492 -3.66 -10.48 -29.11
CA LEU A 492 -4.05 -9.22 -29.72
C LEU A 492 -3.78 -9.36 -31.23
N GLU A 493 -4.82 -9.22 -32.06
CA GLU A 493 -4.59 -8.81 -33.45
C GLU A 493 -4.07 -7.37 -33.36
N GLU A 494 -2.75 -7.27 -33.25
CA GLU A 494 -2.01 -6.03 -33.35
C GLU A 494 -2.42 -5.39 -34.69
N GLU A 495 -2.92 -4.15 -34.67
CA GLU A 495 -2.73 -3.26 -35.80
C GLU A 495 -1.21 -3.17 -35.96
N GLU A 496 -0.66 -4.03 -36.83
CA GLU A 496 0.77 -4.22 -37.04
C GLU A 496 1.39 -2.88 -37.44
N GLU A 497 1.93 -2.16 -36.44
CA GLU A 497 2.72 -0.96 -36.63
C GLU A 497 3.80 -1.29 -37.65
N GLN A 498 3.72 -0.67 -38.83
CA GLN A 498 4.72 -0.81 -39.88
C GLN A 498 6.09 -0.48 -39.28
N LEU A 499 6.96 -1.48 -39.15
CA LEU A 499 8.30 -1.30 -38.61
C LEU A 499 9.11 -0.47 -39.60
N ILE A 500 9.40 0.77 -39.23
CA ILE A 500 10.15 1.73 -40.06
C ILE A 500 11.65 1.48 -39.85
N GLY A 501 12.41 1.35 -40.93
CA GLY A 501 13.87 1.20 -40.88
C GLY A 501 14.58 2.52 -40.63
N GLU A 502 15.88 2.46 -40.37
CA GLU A 502 16.77 3.62 -40.13
C GLU A 502 16.79 4.63 -41.30
N ASN A 503 16.31 4.21 -42.48
CA ASN A 503 16.17 5.02 -43.69
C ASN A 503 14.76 5.61 -43.89
N GLY A 504 13.82 5.43 -42.95
CA GLY A 504 12.44 5.91 -43.07
C GLY A 504 11.54 5.06 -43.99
N GLU A 505 12.06 3.99 -44.58
CA GLU A 505 11.30 3.05 -45.41
C GLU A 505 10.70 1.91 -44.57
N PRO A 506 9.48 1.44 -44.89
CA PRO A 506 8.86 0.31 -44.19
C PRO A 506 9.65 -0.98 -44.46
N ILE A 507 10.05 -1.67 -43.38
CA ILE A 507 10.80 -2.91 -43.44
C ILE A 507 9.88 -4.01 -44.01
N PRO A 508 10.29 -4.71 -45.08
CA PRO A 508 9.51 -5.83 -45.61
C PRO A 508 9.29 -6.93 -44.55
N ARG A 509 8.08 -7.49 -44.48
CA ARG A 509 7.69 -8.53 -43.48
C ARG A 509 8.64 -9.72 -43.42
N TRP A 510 9.15 -10.17 -44.57
CA TRP A 510 10.10 -11.30 -44.61
C TRP A 510 11.45 -10.95 -43.96
N LEU A 511 11.88 -9.69 -44.08
CA LEU A 511 13.11 -9.17 -43.47
C LEU A 511 12.91 -8.98 -41.96
N ALA A 512 11.73 -8.52 -41.55
CA ALA A 512 11.32 -8.41 -40.15
C ALA A 512 11.30 -9.80 -39.47
N GLN A 513 10.71 -10.81 -40.10
CA GLN A 513 10.71 -12.19 -39.61
C GLN A 513 12.10 -12.83 -39.61
N LEU A 514 12.91 -12.59 -40.65
CA LEU A 514 14.28 -13.13 -40.74
C LEU A 514 15.19 -12.59 -39.63
N HIS A 515 15.11 -11.29 -39.34
CA HIS A 515 15.85 -10.65 -38.26
C HIS A 515 15.14 -10.73 -36.90
N GLN A 516 13.96 -11.35 -36.84
CA GLN A 516 13.12 -11.48 -35.65
C GLN A 516 12.79 -10.14 -34.99
N LEU A 517 12.64 -9.08 -35.80
CA LEU A 517 12.31 -7.72 -35.35
C LEU A 517 10.91 -7.65 -34.71
N ASP A 518 10.04 -8.60 -35.03
CA ASP A 518 8.69 -8.74 -34.45
C ASP A 518 8.73 -9.16 -32.97
N LYS A 519 9.87 -9.62 -32.45
CA LYS A 519 10.00 -10.01 -31.04
C LYS A 519 10.31 -8.80 -30.18
N MET A 520 9.38 -8.45 -29.29
CA MET A 520 9.56 -7.39 -28.30
C MET A 520 10.24 -7.93 -27.04
N PHE A 521 11.38 -7.35 -26.66
CA PHE A 521 12.11 -7.68 -25.45
C PHE A 521 12.06 -6.53 -24.45
N ARG A 522 11.61 -6.80 -23.23
CA ARG A 522 11.56 -5.79 -22.15
C ARG A 522 12.79 -5.90 -21.24
N CYS A 523 13.39 -4.75 -20.89
CA CYS A 523 14.48 -4.68 -19.91
C CYS A 523 14.07 -3.83 -18.70
N ASP A 524 13.95 -4.45 -17.52
CA ASP A 524 13.55 -3.75 -16.29
C ASP A 524 14.64 -2.82 -15.76
N VAL A 525 15.92 -3.17 -15.97
CA VAL A 525 17.08 -2.34 -15.57
C VAL A 525 17.10 -0.99 -16.29
N CYS A 526 16.56 -0.94 -17.52
CA CYS A 526 16.41 0.28 -18.31
C CYS A 526 15.04 0.96 -18.10
N GLY A 527 14.41 0.81 -16.93
CA GLY A 527 13.11 1.42 -16.64
C GLY A 527 11.92 0.79 -17.38
N GLY A 528 12.07 -0.47 -17.82
CA GLY A 528 11.04 -1.21 -18.53
C GLY A 528 10.98 -0.93 -20.04
N ALA A 529 12.05 -0.36 -20.63
CA ALA A 529 12.13 -0.09 -22.06
C ALA A 529 11.92 -1.37 -22.91
N ILE A 530 11.18 -1.22 -24.01
CA ILE A 530 10.88 -2.29 -24.96
C ILE A 530 11.82 -2.15 -26.17
N TYR A 531 12.63 -3.16 -26.42
CA TYR A 531 13.52 -3.26 -27.56
C TYR A 531 12.95 -4.24 -28.59
N LYS A 532 12.76 -3.78 -29.83
CA LYS A 532 12.28 -4.62 -30.94
C LYS A 532 13.47 -5.35 -31.57
N GLY A 533 13.49 -6.69 -31.46
CA GLY A 533 14.49 -7.56 -32.08
C GLY A 533 15.70 -7.95 -31.21
N PRO A 534 16.25 -9.18 -31.37
CA PRO A 534 17.36 -9.69 -30.56
C PRO A 534 18.71 -8.99 -30.77
N LYS A 535 18.89 -8.27 -31.88
CA LYS A 535 20.14 -7.56 -32.20
C LYS A 535 20.24 -6.26 -31.39
N VAL A 536 19.21 -5.41 -31.47
CA VAL A 536 19.10 -4.18 -30.68
C VAL A 536 19.10 -4.52 -29.18
N PHE A 537 18.43 -5.61 -28.81
CA PHE A 537 18.45 -6.13 -27.44
C PHE A 537 19.81 -6.73 -27.01
N ARG A 538 20.75 -7.06 -27.89
CA ARG A 538 22.13 -7.36 -27.45
C ARG A 538 22.98 -6.09 -27.32
N GLU A 539 22.79 -5.16 -28.26
CA GLU A 539 23.48 -3.88 -28.26
C GLU A 539 23.11 -3.01 -27.04
N HIS A 540 21.87 -3.12 -26.52
CA HIS A 540 21.46 -2.33 -25.34
C HIS A 540 22.27 -2.61 -24.08
N PHE A 541 22.86 -3.80 -23.91
CA PHE A 541 23.71 -4.12 -22.74
C PHE A 541 25.00 -3.28 -22.73
N GLY A 542 25.47 -2.84 -23.89
CA GLY A 542 26.60 -1.91 -24.04
C GLY A 542 26.18 -0.44 -24.05
N ALA A 543 24.89 -0.13 -24.10
CA ALA A 543 24.39 1.24 -24.16
C ALA A 543 24.52 1.93 -22.80
N GLU A 544 24.74 3.25 -22.85
CA GLU A 544 24.93 4.06 -21.65
C GLU A 544 23.71 4.01 -20.71
N ARG A 545 22.49 3.91 -21.25
CA ARG A 545 21.26 3.79 -20.46
C ARG A 545 21.26 2.55 -19.56
N HIS A 546 21.70 1.40 -20.07
CA HIS A 546 21.76 0.17 -19.28
C HIS A 546 22.88 0.24 -18.23
N ALA A 547 24.05 0.80 -18.61
CA ALA A 547 25.14 1.02 -17.68
C ALA A 547 24.75 1.97 -16.54
N GLU A 548 24.01 3.04 -16.82
CA GLU A 548 23.51 3.98 -15.83
C GLU A 548 22.46 3.34 -14.91
N GLY A 549 21.54 2.53 -15.46
CA GLY A 549 20.61 1.72 -14.66
C GLY A 549 21.34 0.81 -13.66
N LEU A 550 22.40 0.13 -14.09
CA LEU A 550 23.25 -0.69 -13.20
C LEU A 550 23.97 0.14 -12.13
N ARG A 551 24.48 1.33 -12.49
CA ARG A 551 25.13 2.25 -11.51
C ARG A 551 24.14 2.73 -10.45
N ARG A 552 22.91 3.08 -10.84
CA ARG A 552 21.83 3.49 -9.91
C ARG A 552 21.42 2.38 -8.95
N LEU A 553 21.51 1.12 -9.38
CA LEU A 553 21.33 -0.07 -8.55
C LEU A 553 22.56 -0.41 -7.67
N GLY A 554 23.60 0.43 -7.69
CA GLY A 554 24.78 0.29 -6.85
C GLY A 554 25.82 -0.69 -7.38
N VAL A 555 25.80 -1.02 -8.68
CA VAL A 555 26.84 -1.79 -9.36
C VAL A 555 27.87 -0.83 -9.95
N THR A 556 29.01 -0.67 -9.28
CA THR A 556 30.07 0.27 -9.70
C THR A 556 31.23 -0.42 -10.44
N HIS A 557 31.39 -1.73 -10.27
CA HIS A 557 32.48 -2.53 -10.84
C HIS A 557 31.94 -3.69 -11.68
N HIS A 558 32.72 -4.16 -12.64
CA HIS A 558 32.42 -5.32 -13.47
C HIS A 558 31.09 -5.28 -14.23
N LEU A 559 30.74 -4.14 -14.85
CA LEU A 559 29.52 -3.98 -15.67
C LEU A 559 29.35 -5.10 -16.73
N LYS A 560 30.45 -5.58 -17.32
CA LYS A 560 30.44 -6.69 -18.30
C LYS A 560 29.97 -8.03 -17.72
N SER A 561 30.12 -8.24 -16.41
CA SER A 561 29.65 -9.46 -15.75
C SER A 561 28.12 -9.53 -15.63
N TYR A 562 27.43 -8.40 -15.80
CA TYR A 562 25.97 -8.30 -15.75
C TYR A 562 25.33 -8.38 -17.14
N GLU A 563 26.10 -8.67 -18.19
CA GLU A 563 25.57 -8.86 -19.54
C GLU A 563 24.57 -10.03 -19.58
N GLY A 564 23.38 -9.78 -20.14
CA GLY A 564 22.30 -10.77 -20.22
C GLY A 564 21.27 -10.71 -19.09
N ILE A 565 21.44 -9.84 -18.09
CA ILE A 565 20.47 -9.69 -16.99
C ILE A 565 19.51 -8.55 -17.27
N THR A 566 18.23 -8.86 -17.45
CA THR A 566 17.17 -7.86 -17.68
C THR A 566 16.39 -7.48 -16.43
N SER A 567 16.32 -8.38 -15.44
CA SER A 567 15.51 -8.17 -14.24
C SER A 567 16.33 -7.57 -13.11
N ILE A 568 15.82 -6.48 -12.51
CA ILE A 568 16.45 -5.80 -11.37
C ILE A 568 16.71 -6.76 -10.20
N ARG A 569 15.82 -7.72 -9.96
CA ARG A 569 15.96 -8.70 -8.86
C ARG A 569 17.21 -9.56 -9.02
N GLN A 570 17.49 -10.00 -10.24
CA GLN A 570 18.66 -10.81 -10.56
C GLN A 570 19.95 -9.99 -10.46
N VAL A 571 19.90 -8.70 -10.83
CA VAL A 571 21.04 -7.78 -10.65
C VAL A 571 21.40 -7.65 -9.17
N VAL A 572 20.40 -7.44 -8.30
CA VAL A 572 20.62 -7.31 -6.85
C VAL A 572 21.18 -8.61 -6.26
N GLU A 573 20.59 -9.77 -6.61
CA GLU A 573 21.08 -11.06 -6.13
C GLU A 573 22.51 -11.37 -6.59
N MET A 574 22.84 -11.04 -7.85
CA MET A 574 24.19 -11.23 -8.36
C MET A 574 25.18 -10.27 -7.71
N ARG A 575 24.79 -9.02 -7.47
CA ARG A 575 25.58 -8.04 -6.72
C ARG A 575 25.91 -8.54 -5.33
N GLU A 576 24.91 -8.99 -4.57
CA GLU A 576 25.11 -9.55 -3.23
C GLU A 576 26.09 -10.73 -3.25
N ARG A 577 25.93 -11.68 -4.18
CA ARG A 577 26.84 -12.83 -4.34
C ARG A 577 28.27 -12.41 -4.66
N LEU A 578 28.47 -11.42 -5.53
CA LEU A 578 29.80 -10.93 -5.91
C LEU A 578 30.46 -10.15 -4.77
N THR A 579 29.69 -9.31 -4.07
CA THR A 579 30.18 -8.58 -2.90
C THR A 579 30.54 -9.53 -1.75
N ASP A 580 29.78 -10.62 -1.55
CA ASP A 580 30.09 -11.65 -0.57
C ASP A 580 31.37 -12.41 -0.94
N GLY A 581 31.57 -12.68 -2.22
CA GLY A 581 32.79 -13.32 -2.75
C GLY A 581 34.04 -12.46 -2.56
N GLU A 582 33.99 -11.19 -2.98
CA GLU A 582 35.11 -10.24 -2.82
C GLU A 582 35.36 -9.88 -1.36
N GLY A 583 34.29 -9.66 -0.59
CA GLY A 583 34.36 -9.41 0.85
C GLY A 583 34.99 -10.60 1.58
N SER A 584 34.63 -11.83 1.23
CA SER A 584 35.23 -13.04 1.79
C SER A 584 36.69 -13.22 1.40
N PHE A 585 37.08 -12.89 0.16
CA PHE A 585 38.48 -12.98 -0.27
C PHE A 585 39.36 -11.89 0.37
N ARG A 586 38.89 -10.63 0.38
CA ARG A 586 39.61 -9.51 1.02
C ARG A 586 39.68 -9.67 2.53
N LYS A 587 38.62 -10.19 3.16
CA LYS A 587 38.61 -10.53 4.59
C LYS A 587 39.60 -11.65 4.89
N ARG A 588 39.63 -12.72 4.07
CA ARG A 588 40.63 -13.80 4.22
C ARG A 588 42.06 -13.29 4.02
N LEU A 589 42.29 -12.43 3.04
CA LEU A 589 43.61 -11.85 2.81
C LEU A 589 44.04 -10.98 3.99
N ARG A 590 43.14 -10.14 4.50
CA ARG A 590 43.38 -9.31 5.68
C ARG A 590 43.57 -10.13 6.95
N ASP A 591 42.78 -11.18 7.17
CA ASP A 591 42.94 -12.10 8.30
C ASP A 591 44.28 -12.85 8.22
N ASN A 592 44.69 -13.29 7.03
CA ASN A 592 46.01 -13.90 6.85
C ASN A 592 47.13 -12.91 7.21
N THR A 593 47.06 -11.66 6.71
CA THR A 593 48.07 -10.64 7.03
C THR A 593 48.03 -10.22 8.50
N ASP A 594 46.85 -10.09 9.11
CA ASP A 594 46.70 -9.74 10.53
C ASP A 594 47.26 -10.85 11.45
N ASN A 595 47.16 -12.11 11.02
CA ASN A 595 47.60 -13.30 11.75
C ASN A 595 49.02 -13.78 11.36
N GLU A 596 49.74 -13.06 10.50
CA GLU A 596 51.14 -13.36 10.21
C GLU A 596 51.97 -13.24 11.50
N GLU A 597 52.70 -14.31 11.82
CA GLU A 597 53.55 -14.39 13.01
C GLU A 597 54.87 -13.64 12.75
N ILE A 598 55.09 -12.54 13.48
CA ILE A 598 56.31 -11.74 13.42
C ILE A 598 57.11 -11.97 14.69
N GLN A 599 58.41 -12.26 14.54
CA GLN A 599 59.33 -12.41 15.67
C GLN A 599 60.01 -11.07 15.98
N ASP A 600 59.89 -10.60 17.23
CA ASP A 600 60.58 -9.41 17.72
C ASP A 600 62.08 -9.69 17.95
N ALA A 601 62.91 -8.64 18.07
CA ALA A 601 64.37 -8.75 18.26
C ALA A 601 64.78 -9.49 19.55
N ARG A 602 63.83 -9.72 20.46
CA ARG A 602 63.98 -10.49 21.71
C ARG A 602 63.55 -11.95 21.59
N GLY A 603 63.11 -12.38 20.41
CA GLY A 603 62.72 -13.76 20.11
C GLY A 603 61.26 -14.12 20.40
N HIS A 604 60.43 -13.19 20.88
CA HIS A 604 59.00 -13.41 21.10
C HIS A 604 58.22 -13.35 19.79
N VAL A 605 57.30 -14.29 19.58
CA VAL A 605 56.41 -14.35 18.41
C VAL A 605 55.10 -13.64 18.75
N VAL A 606 54.72 -12.65 17.94
CA VAL A 606 53.48 -11.89 18.08
C VAL A 606 52.79 -11.79 16.72
N THR A 607 51.46 -11.66 16.72
CA THR A 607 50.71 -11.43 15.48
C THR A 607 51.03 -10.05 14.92
N ALA A 608 51.04 -9.92 13.59
CA ALA A 608 51.31 -8.65 12.90
C ALA A 608 50.39 -7.51 13.39
N LYS A 609 49.13 -7.84 13.70
CA LYS A 609 48.14 -6.90 14.26
C LYS A 609 48.52 -6.42 15.67
N GLU A 610 48.98 -7.30 16.54
CA GLU A 610 49.43 -6.93 17.89
C GLU A 610 50.73 -6.13 17.84
N TYR A 611 51.64 -6.49 16.94
CA TYR A 611 52.88 -5.75 16.71
C TYR A 611 52.61 -4.30 16.25
N LEU A 612 51.71 -4.10 15.28
CA LEU A 612 51.30 -2.76 14.83
C LEU A 612 50.63 -1.95 15.94
N ARG A 613 49.77 -2.58 16.76
CA ARG A 613 49.16 -1.93 17.94
C ARG A 613 50.20 -1.53 18.99
N LEU A 614 51.21 -2.37 19.23
CA LEU A 614 52.32 -2.07 20.13
C LEU A 614 53.17 -0.90 19.59
N GLN A 615 53.39 -0.85 18.27
CA GLN A 615 54.13 0.24 17.63
C GLN A 615 53.34 1.56 17.69
N GLN A 616 52.03 1.53 17.47
CA GLN A 616 51.15 2.70 17.58
C GLN A 616 51.04 3.22 19.01
N ARG A 617 51.09 2.35 20.03
CA ARG A 617 51.12 2.76 21.46
C ARG A 617 52.47 3.33 21.91
N ARG A 618 53.55 3.06 21.18
CA ARG A 618 54.91 3.57 21.46
C ARG A 618 55.19 4.91 20.78
N ARG A 619 54.39 5.30 19.79
CA ARG A 619 54.29 6.68 19.28
C ARG A 619 53.35 7.47 20.18
#